data_AF-A0AAE1I6I0-F1
#
_entry.id   AF-A0AAE1I6I0-F1
#
_cell.length_a   1.000
_cell.length_b   1.000
_cell.length_c   1.000
_cell.angle_alpha   90.00
_cell.angle_beta   90.00
_cell.angle_gamma   90.00
#
_symmetry.space_group_name_H-M   'P 1'
#
loop_
_entity.id
_entity.type
_entity.pdbx_description
1 polymer ?
#
loop_
_entity_poly.entity_id
_entity_poly.type
_entity_poly.pdbx_seq_one_letter_code
_entity_poly.pdbx_strand_id
1 'polypeptide(L)'
;MPDGSRLMMATLSVYRSYIRQLAQLNHHPTGMHKSIFDLCRKAKKEQRELSIPECKAALSEILKSYPRTTLVLDALDECEVDARKEIILVLRSLVTDAERPVKVYIASRREPDIERNLGSENLIEIGTSNNKYDIEKYIEQEITQFGEE
;
A
#
# COMPACT_ATOMS: atom_id res chain seq x y z
N MET A 1 -16.48 10.63 -18.68
CA MET A 1 -16.19 11.19 -17.36
C MET A 1 -16.17 10.04 -16.38
N PRO A 2 -15.06 9.76 -15.69
CA PRO A 2 -15.03 8.74 -14.64
C PRO A 2 -16.01 9.13 -13.53
N ASP A 3 -16.71 8.16 -12.96
CA ASP A 3 -17.54 8.35 -11.78
C ASP A 3 -16.63 8.63 -10.57
N GLY A 4 -16.60 9.87 -10.10
CA GLY A 4 -15.79 10.30 -8.95
C GLY A 4 -16.03 9.48 -7.69
N SER A 5 -17.18 8.80 -7.59
CA SER A 5 -17.52 7.89 -6.49
C SER A 5 -16.64 6.65 -6.49
N ARG A 6 -16.36 6.05 -7.67
CA ARG A 6 -15.51 4.85 -7.79
C ARG A 6 -14.04 5.17 -7.51
N LEU A 7 -13.56 6.31 -8.00
CA LEU A 7 -12.22 6.83 -7.74
C LEU A 7 -11.95 6.96 -6.23
N MET A 8 -12.89 7.55 -5.49
CA MET A 8 -12.74 7.78 -4.06
C MET A 8 -12.72 6.47 -3.25
N MET A 9 -13.47 5.45 -3.68
CA MET A 9 -13.57 4.16 -2.99
C MET A 9 -12.26 3.35 -3.02
N ALA A 10 -11.60 3.27 -4.18
CA ALA A 10 -10.35 2.51 -4.31
C ALA A 10 -9.23 3.11 -3.46
N THR A 11 -9.00 4.43 -3.58
CA THR A 11 -7.97 5.15 -2.82
C THR A 11 -8.17 5.05 -1.31
N LEU A 12 -9.42 5.20 -0.84
CA LEU A 12 -9.73 5.08 0.58
C LEU A 12 -9.54 3.65 1.10
N SER A 13 -9.81 2.62 0.29
CA SER A 13 -9.61 1.23 0.70
C SER A 13 -8.15 0.92 1.02
N VAL A 14 -7.21 1.44 0.22
CA VAL A 14 -5.75 1.29 0.43
C VAL A 14 -5.34 1.91 1.76
N TYR A 15 -5.70 3.17 2.01
CA TYR A 15 -5.29 3.85 3.25
C TYR A 15 -5.95 3.24 4.49
N ARG A 16 -7.22 2.83 4.40
CA ARG A 16 -7.89 2.11 5.50
C ARG A 16 -7.21 0.79 5.81
N SER A 17 -6.75 0.07 4.79
CA SER A 17 -6.01 -1.17 4.96
C SER A 17 -4.72 -0.92 5.76
N TYR A 18 -3.93 0.10 5.39
CA TYR A 18 -2.74 0.47 6.15
C TYR A 18 -3.04 0.91 7.58
N ILE A 19 -4.03 1.78 7.77
CA ILE A 19 -4.44 2.23 9.11
C ILE A 19 -4.81 1.02 9.97
N ARG A 20 -5.60 0.08 9.44
CA ARG A 20 -6.01 -1.13 10.19
C ARG A 20 -4.82 -1.98 10.61
N GLN A 21 -3.85 -2.16 9.73
CA GLN A 21 -2.65 -2.96 9.99
C GLN A 21 -1.72 -2.28 11.01
N LEU A 22 -1.53 -0.96 10.90
CA LEU A 22 -0.58 -0.21 11.72
C LEU A 22 -1.16 0.29 13.05
N ALA A 23 -2.49 0.37 13.17
CA ALA A 23 -3.14 0.82 14.40
C ALA A 23 -3.00 -0.17 15.56
N GLN A 24 -2.61 -1.41 15.30
CA GLN A 24 -2.32 -2.42 16.33
C GLN A 24 -0.94 -2.16 16.93
N LEU A 25 -0.87 -1.84 18.22
CA LEU A 25 0.41 -1.63 18.89
C LEU A 25 1.13 -2.97 19.12
N ASN A 26 2.37 -3.07 18.64
CA ASN A 26 3.25 -4.18 19.01
C ASN A 26 3.37 -4.23 20.55
N HIS A 27 3.18 -5.43 21.11
CA HIS A 27 3.14 -5.72 22.56
C HIS A 27 1.84 -5.39 23.32
N HIS A 28 0.83 -4.78 22.69
CA HIS A 28 -0.50 -4.60 23.28
C HIS A 28 -1.59 -5.00 22.28
N PRO A 29 -2.06 -6.26 22.30
CA PRO A 29 -3.07 -6.76 21.35
C PRO A 29 -4.39 -5.98 21.39
N THR A 30 -4.68 -5.30 22.50
CA THR A 30 -5.85 -4.43 22.70
C THR A 30 -5.51 -2.93 22.63
N GLY A 31 -4.23 -2.59 22.51
CA GLY A 31 -3.73 -1.23 22.44
C GLY A 31 -3.86 -0.70 21.02
N MET A 32 -4.68 0.34 20.86
CA MET A 32 -4.76 1.12 19.63
C MET A 32 -4.23 2.52 19.90
N HIS A 33 -3.61 3.14 18.90
CA HIS A 33 -3.23 4.54 18.97
C HIS A 33 -4.48 5.40 19.26
N LYS A 34 -4.51 6.09 20.41
CA LYS A 34 -5.73 6.76 20.93
C LYS A 34 -6.33 7.73 19.92
N SER A 35 -5.50 8.52 19.23
CA SER A 35 -5.97 9.48 18.21
C SER A 35 -6.68 8.79 17.05
N ILE A 36 -6.28 7.57 16.69
CA ILE A 36 -6.88 6.79 15.60
C ILE A 36 -8.20 6.19 16.05
N PHE A 37 -8.24 5.66 17.28
CA PHE A 37 -9.48 5.20 17.89
C PHE A 37 -10.53 6.33 17.94
N ASP A 38 -10.13 7.51 18.42
CA ASP A 38 -11.01 8.67 18.53
C ASP A 38 -11.48 9.16 17.16
N LEU A 39 -10.59 9.19 16.16
CA LEU A 39 -10.92 9.54 14.78
C LEU A 39 -11.96 8.58 14.18
N CYS A 40 -11.71 7.26 14.26
CA CYS A 40 -12.64 6.25 13.75
C CYS A 40 -13.97 6.28 14.49
N ARG A 41 -13.96 6.47 15.81
CA ARG A 41 -15.17 6.59 16.64
C ARG A 41 -15.99 7.82 16.24
N LYS A 42 -15.35 8.96 15.99
CA LYS A 42 -15.99 10.19 15.54
C LYS A 42 -16.66 10.00 14.18
N ALA A 43 -15.93 9.48 13.19
CA ALA A 43 -16.47 9.21 11.85
C ALA A 43 -17.67 8.26 11.90
N LYS A 44 -17.61 7.20 12.72
CA LYS A 44 -18.72 6.27 12.94
C LYS A 44 -19.94 6.95 13.57
N LYS A 45 -19.75 7.82 14.56
CA LYS A 45 -20.84 8.59 15.18
C LYS A 45 -21.51 9.53 14.18
N GLU A 46 -20.73 10.12 13.27
CA GLU A 46 -21.17 11.02 12.22
C GLU A 46 -21.72 10.27 10.98
N GLN A 47 -21.73 8.93 11.00
CA GLN A 47 -22.16 8.06 9.88
C GLN A 47 -21.48 8.40 8.55
N ARG A 48 -20.21 8.80 8.62
CA ARG A 48 -19.43 9.17 7.44
C ARG A 48 -18.17 8.35 7.33
N GLU A 49 -17.65 8.38 6.12
CA GLU A 49 -16.36 7.83 5.80
C GLU A 49 -15.21 8.78 6.18
N LEU A 50 -14.03 8.20 6.43
CA LEU A 50 -12.80 8.99 6.52
C LEU A 50 -12.44 9.52 5.13
N SER A 51 -12.12 10.79 5.07
CA SER A 51 -11.59 11.45 3.88
C SER A 51 -10.11 11.12 3.66
N ILE A 52 -9.60 11.33 2.45
CA ILE A 52 -8.18 11.12 2.13
C ILE A 52 -7.25 11.95 3.04
N PRO A 53 -7.50 13.25 3.31
CA PRO A 53 -6.67 14.02 4.24
C PRO A 53 -6.68 13.48 5.66
N GLU A 54 -7.82 13.01 6.16
CA GLU A 54 -7.92 12.37 7.47
C GLU A 54 -7.12 11.07 7.51
N CYS A 55 -7.20 10.25 6.46
CA CYS A 55 -6.42 9.03 6.33
C CYS A 55 -4.91 9.31 6.29
N LYS A 56 -4.48 10.32 5.53
CA LYS A 56 -3.06 10.74 5.47
C LYS A 56 -2.58 11.19 6.86
N ALA A 57 -3.32 12.07 7.53
CA ALA A 57 -2.96 12.55 8.87
C ALA A 57 -2.90 11.41 9.89
N ALA A 58 -3.85 10.47 9.82
CA ALA A 58 -3.87 9.27 10.65
C ALA A 58 -2.61 8.40 10.43
N LEU A 59 -2.27 8.12 9.17
CA LEU A 59 -1.06 7.36 8.83
C LEU A 59 0.20 8.05 9.31
N SER A 60 0.36 9.35 9.04
CA SER A 60 1.51 10.13 9.51
C SER A 60 1.68 10.03 11.02
N GLU A 61 0.60 10.09 11.79
CA GLU A 61 0.67 9.99 13.25
C GLU A 61 1.05 8.58 13.72
N ILE A 62 0.46 7.54 13.13
CA ILE A 62 0.79 6.15 13.46
C ILE A 62 2.28 5.87 13.17
N LEU A 63 2.80 6.34 12.04
CA LEU A 63 4.17 6.06 11.61
C LEU A 63 5.23 6.59 12.59
N LYS A 64 4.94 7.65 13.35
CA LYS A 64 5.84 8.18 14.40
C LYS A 64 6.04 7.21 15.57
N SER A 65 5.06 6.33 15.80
CA SER A 65 5.10 5.35 16.89
C SER A 65 6.06 4.18 16.61
N TYR A 66 6.50 4.02 15.36
CA TYR A 66 7.38 2.94 14.95
C TYR A 66 8.80 3.46 14.69
N PRO A 67 9.85 2.75 15.12
CA PRO A 67 11.23 3.16 14.86
C PRO A 67 11.57 3.17 13.36
N ARG A 68 10.90 2.30 12.58
CA ARG A 68 10.93 2.23 11.12
C ARG A 68 9.65 1.52 10.65
N THR A 69 9.12 1.93 9.51
CA THR A 69 7.99 1.25 8.86
C THR A 69 8.29 0.95 7.39
N THR A 70 7.88 -0.23 6.92
CA THR A 70 7.86 -0.57 5.49
C THR A 70 6.41 -0.77 5.07
N LEU A 71 5.96 -0.01 4.09
CA LEU A 71 4.66 -0.16 3.44
C LEU A 71 4.86 -0.90 2.11
N VAL A 72 3.99 -1.86 1.85
CA VAL A 72 3.97 -2.62 0.59
C VAL A 72 2.59 -2.48 -0.02
N LEU A 73 2.54 -1.98 -1.25
CA LEU A 73 1.34 -1.94 -2.07
C LEU A 73 1.50 -2.95 -3.22
N ASP A 74 0.58 -3.89 -3.32
CA ASP A 74 0.55 -4.84 -4.42
C ASP A 74 -0.48 -4.42 -5.48
N ALA A 75 -0.19 -4.78 -6.74
CA ALA A 75 -1.05 -4.62 -7.91
C ALA A 75 -1.64 -3.20 -8.08
N LEU A 76 -0.80 -2.15 -8.06
CA LEU A 76 -1.28 -0.77 -8.24
C LEU A 76 -2.01 -0.55 -9.58
N ASP A 77 -1.64 -1.28 -10.62
CA ASP A 77 -2.30 -1.23 -11.93
C ASP A 77 -3.77 -1.67 -11.92
N GLU A 78 -4.23 -2.37 -10.89
CA GLU A 78 -5.66 -2.71 -10.74
C GLU A 78 -6.52 -1.52 -10.26
N CYS A 79 -5.89 -0.38 -9.96
CA CYS A 79 -6.58 0.87 -9.65
C CYS A 79 -6.81 1.72 -10.90
N GLU A 80 -7.85 2.56 -10.87
CA GLU A 80 -8.10 3.57 -11.90
C GLU A 80 -6.97 4.60 -11.99
N VAL A 81 -6.71 5.16 -13.18
CA VAL A 81 -5.57 6.07 -13.45
C VAL A 81 -5.49 7.24 -12.46
N ASP A 82 -6.62 7.90 -12.17
CA ASP A 82 -6.64 9.01 -11.21
C ASP A 82 -6.35 8.54 -9.77
N ALA A 83 -6.77 7.33 -9.41
CA ALA A 83 -6.50 6.73 -8.09
C ALA A 83 -5.01 6.41 -7.94
N ARG A 84 -4.39 5.86 -8.98
CA ARG A 84 -2.95 5.55 -9.01
C ARG A 84 -2.13 6.78 -8.69
N LYS A 85 -2.42 7.91 -9.36
CA LYS A 85 -1.73 9.19 -9.13
C LYS A 85 -1.89 9.67 -7.69
N GLU A 86 -3.10 9.69 -7.15
CA GLU A 86 -3.37 10.14 -5.78
C GLU A 86 -2.65 9.25 -4.75
N ILE A 87 -2.70 7.93 -4.93
CA ILE A 87 -2.01 6.96 -4.08
C ILE A 87 -0.50 7.21 -4.08
N ILE A 88 0.11 7.38 -5.26
CA ILE A 88 1.54 7.65 -5.37
C ILE A 88 1.91 8.96 -4.67
N LEU A 89 1.13 10.03 -4.86
CA LEU A 89 1.39 11.33 -4.24
C LEU A 89 1.29 11.28 -2.71
N VAL A 90 0.27 10.62 -2.17
CA VAL A 90 0.11 10.46 -0.73
C VAL A 90 1.24 9.61 -0.15
N LEU A 91 1.54 8.44 -0.73
CA LEU A 91 2.62 7.58 -0.27
C LEU A 91 3.99 8.28 -0.33
N ARG A 92 4.26 9.04 -1.41
CA ARG A 92 5.47 9.87 -1.51
C ARG A 92 5.53 10.89 -0.39
N SER A 93 4.43 11.60 -0.12
CA SER A 93 4.40 12.58 0.98
C SER A 93 4.60 11.92 2.35
N LEU A 94 4.09 10.71 2.56
CA LEU A 94 4.33 9.96 3.80
C LEU A 94 5.80 9.59 3.97
N VAL A 95 6.57 9.41 2.89
CA VAL A 95 8.02 9.17 2.95
C VAL A 95 8.77 10.47 3.21
N THR A 96 8.43 11.53 2.46
CA THR A 96 9.11 12.83 2.55
C THR A 96 8.90 13.53 3.90
N ASP A 97 7.68 13.46 4.44
CA ASP A 97 7.29 14.19 5.66
C ASP A 97 7.60 13.38 6.94
N ALA A 98 8.20 12.20 6.84
CA ALA A 98 8.36 11.29 7.97
C ALA A 98 9.49 11.71 8.94
N GLU A 99 9.16 11.74 10.23
CA GLU A 99 10.16 11.92 11.30
C GLU A 99 11.02 10.65 11.53
N ARG A 100 10.49 9.48 11.14
CA ARG A 100 11.13 8.18 11.26
C ARG A 100 11.27 7.55 9.87
N PRO A 101 12.25 6.66 9.62
CA PRO A 101 12.40 6.02 8.32
C PRO A 101 11.14 5.27 7.87
N VAL A 102 10.55 5.71 6.76
CA VAL A 102 9.45 5.03 6.06
C VAL A 102 9.94 4.57 4.69
N LYS A 103 9.74 3.29 4.37
CA LYS A 103 10.00 2.72 3.05
C LYS A 103 8.69 2.33 2.40
N VAL A 104 8.57 2.58 1.10
CA VAL A 104 7.39 2.19 0.31
C VAL A 104 7.87 1.32 -0.85
N TYR A 105 7.29 0.13 -0.98
CA TYR A 105 7.43 -0.73 -2.15
C TYR A 105 6.08 -0.83 -2.83
N ILE A 106 6.08 -0.69 -4.16
CA ILE A 106 4.88 -0.79 -4.98
C ILE A 106 5.16 -1.84 -6.06
N ALA A 107 4.32 -2.87 -6.11
CA ALA A 107 4.28 -3.82 -7.21
C ALA A 107 3.15 -3.45 -8.18
N SER A 108 3.42 -3.60 -9.47
CA SER A 108 2.51 -3.21 -10.54
C SER A 108 2.94 -3.82 -11.87
N ARG A 109 2.01 -3.99 -12.80
CA ARG A 109 2.34 -4.08 -14.23
C ARG A 109 2.92 -2.76 -14.73
N ARG A 110 3.59 -2.84 -15.88
CA ARG A 110 4.18 -1.70 -16.57
C ARG A 110 3.10 -0.83 -17.19
N GLU A 111 2.88 0.34 -16.62
CA GLU A 111 1.88 1.32 -17.07
C GLU A 111 2.53 2.71 -17.23
N PRO A 112 2.33 3.41 -18.37
CA PRO A 112 3.02 4.68 -18.64
C PRO A 112 2.73 5.79 -17.62
N ASP A 113 1.54 5.83 -17.03
CA ASP A 113 1.19 6.80 -15.98
C ASP A 113 1.88 6.49 -14.65
N ILE A 114 2.01 5.20 -14.30
CA ILE A 114 2.72 4.77 -13.09
C ILE A 114 4.20 5.10 -13.20
N GLU A 115 4.85 4.77 -14.32
CA GLU A 115 6.28 5.09 -14.56
C GLU A 115 6.54 6.59 -14.48
N ARG A 116 5.68 7.40 -15.14
CA ARG A 116 5.79 8.86 -15.12
C ARG A 116 5.66 9.42 -13.71
N ASN A 117 4.76 8.87 -12.90
CA ASN A 117 4.51 9.37 -11.55
C ASN A 117 5.59 8.92 -10.56
N LEU A 118 6.17 7.71 -10.69
CA LEU A 118 7.18 7.16 -9.77
C LEU A 118 8.63 7.58 -10.10
N GLY A 119 8.94 7.84 -11.36
CA GLY A 119 10.32 8.07 -11.82
C GLY A 119 11.03 6.75 -12.13
N SER A 120 11.94 6.76 -13.11
CA SER A 120 12.63 5.55 -13.59
C SER A 120 13.81 5.15 -12.69
N GLU A 121 14.33 6.07 -11.89
CA GLU A 121 15.51 5.85 -11.04
C GLU A 121 15.29 4.88 -9.88
N ASN A 122 14.03 4.64 -9.50
CA ASN A 122 13.65 3.75 -8.40
C ASN A 122 12.88 2.50 -8.88
N LEU A 123 12.88 2.23 -10.18
CA LEU A 123 12.17 1.10 -10.77
C LEU A 123 13.07 -0.15 -10.82
N ILE A 124 12.55 -1.27 -10.32
CA ILE A 124 13.11 -2.59 -10.56
C ILE A 124 12.18 -3.29 -11.53
N GLU A 125 12.65 -3.51 -12.77
CA GLU A 125 11.89 -4.24 -13.78
C GLU A 125 12.11 -5.74 -13.63
N ILE A 126 11.02 -6.49 -13.49
CA ILE A 126 11.03 -7.95 -13.56
C ILE A 126 10.59 -8.34 -14.96
N GLY A 127 11.58 -8.59 -15.83
CA GLY A 127 11.34 -9.01 -17.21
C GLY A 127 11.00 -10.50 -17.32
N THR A 128 10.30 -10.87 -18.39
CA THR A 128 10.09 -12.28 -18.77
C THR A 128 11.11 -12.77 -19.80
N SER A 129 12.02 -11.89 -20.24
CA SER A 129 13.10 -12.26 -21.15
C SER A 129 14.01 -13.28 -20.48
N ASN A 130 14.16 -14.44 -21.12
CA ASN A 130 15.01 -15.54 -20.67
C ASN A 130 14.53 -16.30 -19.41
N ASN A 131 13.22 -16.32 -19.13
CA ASN A 131 12.66 -17.09 -18.01
C ASN A 131 12.52 -18.61 -18.27
N LYS A 132 12.97 -19.11 -19.42
CA LYS A 132 12.84 -20.52 -19.80
C LYS A 132 13.45 -21.46 -18.75
N TYR A 133 14.68 -21.17 -18.33
CA TYR A 133 15.37 -21.97 -17.32
C TYR A 133 14.68 -21.89 -15.95
N ASP A 134 14.15 -20.72 -15.59
CA ASP A 134 13.40 -20.55 -14.34
C ASP A 134 12.11 -21.38 -14.33
N ILE A 135 11.40 -21.43 -15.45
CA ILE A 135 10.20 -22.26 -15.63
C ILE A 135 10.56 -23.74 -15.59
N GLU A 136 11.59 -24.18 -16.32
CA GLU A 136 12.06 -25.57 -16.32
C GLU A 136 12.42 -26.02 -14.90
N LYS A 137 13.23 -25.21 -14.20
CA LYS A 137 13.62 -25.47 -12.82
C LYS A 137 12.44 -25.52 -11.86
N TYR A 138 11.46 -24.61 -12.00
CA TYR A 138 10.26 -24.62 -11.18
C TYR A 138 9.46 -25.91 -11.37
N ILE A 139 9.25 -26.34 -12.61
CA ILE A 139 8.53 -27.58 -12.94
C ILE A 139 9.25 -28.81 -12.36
N GLU A 140 10.57 -28.91 -12.54
CA GLU A 140 11.37 -30.02 -12.00
C GLU A 140 11.26 -30.10 -10.46
N GLN A 141 11.30 -28.96 -9.78
CA GLN A 141 11.16 -28.88 -8.32
C GLN A 141 9.78 -29.34 -7.85
N GLU A 142 8.71 -28.85 -8.47
CA GLU A 142 7.34 -29.24 -8.12
C GLU A 142 7.11 -30.74 -8.38
N ILE A 143 7.56 -31.28 -9.51
CA ILE A 143 7.42 -32.73 -9.82
C ILE A 143 8.13 -33.58 -8.77
N THR A 144 9.34 -33.18 -8.35
CA THR A 144 10.09 -33.91 -7.33
C THR A 144 9.35 -33.89 -5.98
N GLN A 145 8.78 -32.74 -5.62
CA GLN A 145 8.03 -32.58 -4.38
C GLN A 145 6.74 -33.43 -4.36
N PHE A 146 6.01 -33.52 -5.48
CA PHE A 146 4.77 -34.30 -5.57
C PHE A 146 4.98 -35.80 -5.84
N GLY A 147 6.17 -36.23 -6.28
CA GLY A 147 6.49 -37.64 -6.53
C GLY A 147 6.93 -38.43 -5.28
N GLU A 148 7.11 -37.74 -4.16
CA GLU A 148 7.51 -38.32 -2.86
C GLU A 148 6.33 -38.49 -1.87
N GLU A 149 5.10 -38.18 -2.28
CA GLU A 149 3.83 -38.55 -1.59
C GLU A 149 3.21 -39.83 -2.18
#